data_AF-A0A814NF01-F1
#
_entry.id   AF-A0A814NF01-F1
#
_cell.length_a   1.000
_cell.length_b   1.000
_cell.length_c   1.000
_cell.angle_alpha   90.00
_cell.angle_beta   90.00
_cell.angle_gamma   90.00
#
_symmetry.space_group_name_H-M   'P 1'
#
loop_
_entity.id
_entity.type
_entity.pdbx_description
1 polymer ?
#
loop_
_entity_poly.entity_id
_entity_poly.type
_entity_poly.pdbx_seq_one_letter_code
_entity_poly.pdbx_strand_id
1 'polypeptide(L)'
;MSTRKYRLAAPIDNDKIDISHRSVPHSSPVWLRTSNNVCTKLEKALLHTKPFIPPARWWIVLPLLLLSVFIAAADPVITNDFIVRRYERQYGLDASPNTQRQVCRQSVSTSTAVYYRQYLLYRLELSQRQSDYALVQRAAAKLHTKLSVASLIPGFLSFILLGSNCDTIGRRPLLILPIVGKVIRHSLMLIIVSRDLSDTWLLVANAIEASIGSSGLVLLSSFAYITDCTVGSLRTRAFLITEGTAFLIRVVPVLAIGIWLRFYLYIVPLSVCLGISVIALLYALFVQPESVESV
;
A
#
# COMPACT_ATOMS: atom_id res chain seq x y z
N MET A 1 25.68 53.73 9.20
CA MET A 1 24.37 54.14 8.64
C MET A 1 23.27 53.31 9.33
N SER A 2 22.62 53.94 10.31
CA SER A 2 21.34 53.65 10.98
C SER A 2 20.92 52.21 11.37
N THR A 3 21.01 51.94 12.68
CA THR A 3 20.28 50.92 13.46
C THR A 3 18.89 51.43 13.90
N ARG A 4 17.81 50.65 13.74
CA ARG A 4 16.51 50.85 14.44
C ARG A 4 16.26 49.65 15.36
N LYS A 5 16.44 49.75 16.68
CA LYS A 5 15.54 50.28 17.73
C LYS A 5 14.23 49.48 17.91
N TYR A 6 14.29 48.55 18.86
CA TYR A 6 13.17 47.99 19.62
C TYR A 6 12.40 49.10 20.37
N ARG A 7 11.08 48.97 20.48
CA ARG A 7 10.22 49.86 21.28
C ARG A 7 9.52 49.03 22.36
N LEU A 8 9.95 49.24 23.61
CA LEU A 8 9.24 48.91 24.84
C LEU A 8 8.20 50.01 25.13
N ALA A 9 7.02 49.64 25.63
CA ALA A 9 6.18 50.51 26.43
C ALA A 9 5.54 49.66 27.55
N ALA A 10 5.67 50.16 28.77
CA ALA A 10 5.40 49.49 30.04
C ALA A 10 3.99 49.86 30.59
N PRO A 11 3.69 49.67 31.89
CA PRO A 11 2.63 48.81 32.41
C PRO A 11 1.32 49.56 32.74
N ILE A 12 0.23 48.82 32.93
CA ILE A 12 -1.07 49.35 33.37
C ILE A 12 -1.14 49.24 34.91
N ASP A 13 -1.44 50.39 35.50
CA ASP A 13 -1.56 50.69 36.93
C ASP A 13 -2.87 50.13 37.53
N ASN A 14 -2.82 49.68 38.79
CA ASN A 14 -3.96 49.30 39.60
C ASN A 14 -4.26 50.45 40.57
N ASP A 15 -5.45 51.07 40.49
CA ASP A 15 -6.24 51.40 41.68
C ASP A 15 -7.61 52.05 41.36
N LYS A 16 -8.65 51.41 41.93
CA LYS A 16 -9.88 51.91 42.60
C LYS A 16 -10.74 53.07 42.05
N ILE A 17 -12.00 53.02 42.55
CA ILE A 17 -13.03 54.09 42.70
C ILE A 17 -14.00 54.16 41.49
N ASP A 18 -15.34 54.10 41.58
CA ASP A 18 -16.32 54.24 42.67
C ASP A 18 -17.66 53.56 42.31
N ILE A 19 -18.43 53.18 43.33
CA ILE A 19 -19.85 52.84 43.23
C ILE A 19 -20.63 54.12 43.52
N SER A 20 -21.36 54.68 42.55
CA SER A 20 -22.46 55.59 42.89
C SER A 20 -23.59 55.58 41.87
N HIS A 21 -24.80 55.61 42.45
CA HIS A 21 -26.10 55.65 41.81
C HIS A 21 -26.22 56.68 40.67
N ARG A 22 -26.71 56.25 39.49
CA ARG A 22 -27.49 57.12 38.61
C ARG A 22 -28.57 56.35 37.87
N SER A 23 -29.80 56.70 38.23
CA SER A 23 -31.07 56.65 37.50
C SER A 23 -31.01 56.21 36.03
N VAL A 24 -31.76 55.13 35.76
CA VAL A 24 -32.18 54.63 34.45
C VAL A 24 -33.10 55.64 33.74
N PRO A 25 -32.89 55.93 32.46
CA PRO A 25 -33.98 56.24 31.55
C PRO A 25 -34.17 55.12 30.52
N HIS A 26 -35.43 54.74 30.34
CA HIS A 26 -35.93 53.83 29.33
C HIS A 26 -35.38 54.15 27.93
N SER A 27 -34.46 53.33 27.45
CA SER A 27 -34.31 53.04 26.03
C SER A 27 -33.64 51.66 25.89
N SER A 28 -34.39 50.73 25.32
CA SER A 28 -34.00 49.34 25.07
C SER A 28 -32.69 49.26 24.27
N PRO A 29 -31.65 48.57 24.75
CA PRO A 29 -30.46 48.39 23.95
C PRO A 29 -30.43 47.00 23.31
N VAL A 30 -30.08 47.01 22.03
CA VAL A 30 -29.97 45.94 21.03
C VAL A 30 -28.98 44.80 21.40
N TRP A 31 -28.43 44.80 22.62
CA TRP A 31 -27.38 43.88 23.08
C TRP A 31 -27.84 42.47 23.47
N LEU A 32 -29.15 42.24 23.63
CA LEU A 32 -29.67 40.89 23.94
C LEU A 32 -29.75 39.96 22.71
N ARG A 33 -29.63 40.48 21.48
CA ARG A 33 -29.75 39.66 20.26
C ARG A 33 -28.42 39.06 19.79
N THR A 34 -27.27 39.58 20.23
CA THR A 34 -25.95 39.05 19.85
C THR A 34 -25.46 37.96 20.81
N SER A 35 -25.86 37.98 22.09
CA SER A 35 -25.52 36.93 23.06
C SER A 35 -26.13 35.56 22.69
N ASN A 36 -27.40 35.53 22.30
CA ASN A 36 -28.09 34.28 21.93
C ASN A 36 -27.52 33.64 20.66
N ASN A 37 -26.99 34.42 19.73
CA ASN A 37 -26.38 33.90 18.50
C ASN A 37 -24.97 33.32 18.72
N VAL A 38 -24.23 33.82 19.72
CA VAL A 38 -22.93 33.25 20.10
C VAL A 38 -23.11 31.97 20.90
N CYS A 39 -24.07 31.95 21.83
CA CYS A 39 -24.37 30.75 22.62
C CYS A 39 -24.90 29.61 21.73
N THR A 40 -25.82 29.89 20.80
CA THR A 40 -26.32 28.88 19.85
C THR A 40 -25.29 28.46 18.81
N LYS A 41 -24.33 29.32 18.42
CA LYS A 41 -23.18 28.91 17.60
C LYS A 41 -22.20 28.03 18.36
N LEU A 42 -21.95 28.31 19.63
CA LEU A 42 -21.11 27.47 20.48
C LEU A 42 -21.77 26.12 20.78
N GLU A 43 -23.07 26.11 21.05
CA GLU A 43 -23.86 24.90 21.29
C GLU A 43 -23.96 24.03 20.02
N LYS A 44 -24.16 24.64 18.84
CA LYS A 44 -24.07 23.93 17.54
C LYS A 44 -22.66 23.48 17.18
N ALA A 45 -21.62 24.20 17.63
CA ALA A 45 -20.23 23.76 17.45
C ALA A 45 -19.87 22.61 18.41
N LEU A 46 -20.43 22.61 19.62
CA LEU A 46 -20.28 21.55 20.62
C LEU A 46 -21.10 20.29 20.28
N LEU A 47 -22.25 20.43 19.60
CA LEU A 47 -23.06 19.32 19.10
C LEU A 47 -22.43 18.59 17.90
N HIS A 48 -21.45 19.20 17.22
CA HIS A 48 -20.70 18.58 16.12
C HIS A 48 -19.30 18.09 16.50
N THR A 49 -18.84 18.34 17.72
CA THR A 49 -17.66 17.65 18.24
C THR A 49 -18.09 16.24 18.64
N LYS A 50 -17.84 15.27 17.75
CA LYS A 50 -17.87 13.84 18.09
C LYS A 50 -17.21 13.67 19.47
N PRO A 51 -17.81 12.89 20.40
CA PRO A 51 -17.23 12.69 21.71
C PRO A 51 -15.77 12.26 21.55
N PHE A 52 -14.87 13.00 22.19
CA PHE A 52 -13.45 12.71 22.19
C PHE A 52 -13.24 11.40 22.98
N ILE A 53 -13.22 10.30 22.24
CA ILE A 53 -12.77 8.99 22.74
C ILE A 53 -11.28 9.18 23.11
N PRO A 54 -10.82 8.74 24.31
CA PRO A 54 -9.42 8.85 24.74
C PRO A 54 -8.49 8.34 23.64
N PRO A 55 -7.22 8.78 23.53
CA PRO A 55 -6.40 8.57 22.33
C PRO A 55 -6.47 7.12 21.91
N ALA A 56 -7.32 6.85 20.91
CA ALA A 56 -7.51 5.52 20.41
C ALA A 56 -6.13 5.12 19.89
N ARG A 57 -5.68 3.93 20.27
CA ARG A 57 -4.36 3.38 19.97
C ARG A 57 -4.22 3.25 18.45
N TRP A 58 -3.96 4.38 17.78
CA TRP A 58 -3.95 4.52 16.32
C TRP A 58 -2.92 3.58 15.69
N TRP A 59 -1.87 3.23 16.44
CA TRP A 59 -0.86 2.27 16.04
C TRP A 59 -1.37 0.83 15.90
N ILE A 60 -2.59 0.49 16.34
CA ILE A 60 -3.15 -0.87 16.19
C ILE A 60 -3.34 -1.25 14.71
N VAL A 61 -3.63 -0.27 13.84
CA VAL A 61 -3.77 -0.52 12.39
C VAL A 61 -2.41 -0.71 11.70
N LEU A 62 -1.32 -0.28 12.34
CA LEU A 62 -0.01 -0.19 11.71
C LEU A 62 0.56 -1.57 11.35
N PRO A 63 0.59 -2.60 12.23
CA PRO A 63 1.02 -3.95 11.84
C PRO A 63 0.26 -4.51 10.64
N LEU A 64 -1.06 -4.31 10.60
CA LEU A 64 -1.90 -4.78 9.51
C LEU A 64 -1.55 -4.09 8.18
N LEU A 65 -1.41 -2.77 8.22
CA LEU A 65 -0.99 -1.99 7.05
C LEU A 65 0.40 -2.44 6.58
N LEU A 66 1.34 -2.60 7.49
CA LEU A 66 2.70 -3.03 7.17
C LEU A 66 2.74 -4.41 6.50
N LEU A 67 2.00 -5.40 7.03
CA LEU A 67 1.89 -6.72 6.41
C LEU A 67 1.28 -6.64 5.01
N SER A 68 0.21 -5.85 4.85
CA SER A 68 -0.44 -5.67 3.54
C SER A 68 0.48 -5.01 2.51
N VAL A 69 1.26 -4.02 2.94
CA VAL A 69 2.22 -3.29 2.09
C VAL A 69 3.39 -4.18 1.70
N PHE A 70 3.87 -5.02 2.63
CA PHE A 70 4.88 -6.03 2.35
C PHE A 70 4.40 -7.01 1.27
N ILE A 71 3.19 -7.55 1.42
CA ILE A 71 2.59 -8.46 0.43
C ILE A 71 2.44 -7.76 -0.92
N ALA A 72 1.89 -6.53 -0.94
CA ALA A 72 1.69 -5.78 -2.17
C ALA A 72 2.99 -5.47 -2.92
N ALA A 73 4.11 -5.28 -2.20
CA ALA A 73 5.43 -5.10 -2.82
C ALA A 73 6.07 -6.41 -3.28
N ALA A 74 5.77 -7.53 -2.62
CA ALA A 74 6.23 -8.87 -3.00
C ALA A 74 5.54 -9.40 -4.28
N ASP A 75 4.24 -9.15 -4.42
CA ASP A 75 3.36 -9.66 -5.47
C ASP A 75 3.91 -9.53 -6.90
N PRO A 76 4.34 -8.35 -7.39
CA PRO A 76 4.83 -8.20 -8.76
C PRO A 76 6.13 -8.96 -9.00
N VAL A 77 7.01 -9.07 -8.00
CA VAL A 77 8.30 -9.76 -8.13
C VAL A 77 8.08 -11.26 -8.31
N ILE A 78 7.26 -11.86 -7.45
CA ILE A 78 6.95 -13.29 -7.49
C ILE A 78 6.18 -13.63 -8.77
N THR A 79 5.18 -12.82 -9.12
CA THR A 79 4.35 -13.05 -10.30
C THR A 79 5.17 -12.93 -11.59
N ASN A 80 6.08 -11.96 -11.67
CA ASN A 80 6.95 -11.79 -12.83
C ASN A 80 7.90 -12.98 -13.01
N ASP A 81 8.57 -13.44 -11.94
CA ASP A 81 9.45 -14.62 -12.03
C ASP A 81 8.67 -15.88 -12.45
N PHE A 82 7.48 -16.08 -11.89
CA PHE A 82 6.59 -17.17 -12.30
C PHE A 82 6.23 -17.09 -13.80
N ILE A 83 5.81 -15.91 -14.28
CA ILE A 83 5.44 -15.72 -15.69
C ILE A 83 6.64 -15.95 -16.61
N VAL A 84 7.82 -15.42 -16.27
CA VAL A 84 9.04 -15.60 -17.06
C VAL A 84 9.37 -17.09 -17.16
N ARG A 85 9.46 -17.81 -16.05
CA ARG A 85 9.78 -19.26 -16.06
C ARG A 85 8.75 -20.09 -16.80
N ARG A 86 7.47 -19.71 -16.72
CA ARG A 86 6.39 -20.37 -17.45
C ARG A 86 6.56 -20.22 -18.96
N TYR A 87 6.90 -19.02 -19.43
CA TYR A 87 7.18 -18.78 -20.86
C TYR A 87 8.52 -19.39 -21.30
N GLU A 88 9.54 -19.41 -20.44
CA GLU A 88 10.81 -20.13 -20.72
C GLU A 88 10.54 -21.61 -21.00
N ARG A 89 9.73 -22.27 -20.17
CA ARG A 89 9.31 -23.66 -20.38
C ARG A 89 8.49 -23.81 -21.67
N GLN A 90 7.60 -22.88 -21.97
CA GLN A 90 6.77 -22.92 -23.17
C GLN A 90 7.59 -22.78 -24.47
N TYR A 91 8.63 -21.95 -24.45
CA TYR A 91 9.54 -21.75 -25.59
C TYR A 91 10.71 -22.76 -25.62
N GLY A 92 10.80 -23.68 -24.66
CA GLY A 92 11.87 -24.68 -24.58
C GLY A 92 13.24 -24.11 -24.20
N LEU A 93 13.27 -22.97 -23.52
CA LEU A 93 14.49 -22.24 -23.14
C LEU A 93 14.98 -22.57 -21.72
N ASP A 94 14.38 -23.58 -21.08
CA ASP A 94 14.75 -24.05 -19.75
C ASP A 94 16.24 -24.38 -19.72
N ALA A 95 17.01 -23.57 -18.98
CA ALA A 95 18.43 -23.81 -18.81
C ALA A 95 18.64 -25.12 -18.05
N SER A 96 19.02 -26.18 -18.77
CA SER A 96 19.60 -27.36 -18.12
C SER A 96 20.82 -26.91 -17.30
N PRO A 97 20.93 -27.27 -16.01
CA PRO A 97 22.01 -26.81 -15.12
C PRO A 97 23.42 -27.20 -15.59
N ASN A 98 23.53 -28.04 -16.63
CA ASN A 98 24.79 -28.52 -17.19
C ASN A 98 25.40 -27.59 -18.26
N THR A 99 24.61 -26.72 -18.91
CA THR A 99 25.09 -25.96 -20.08
C THR A 99 25.98 -24.77 -19.69
N GLN A 100 25.80 -24.20 -18.50
CA GLN A 100 26.57 -23.03 -18.04
C GLN A 100 28.01 -23.36 -17.61
N ARG A 101 28.36 -24.64 -17.42
CA ARG A 101 29.71 -25.05 -16.96
C ARG A 101 30.67 -25.48 -18.08
N GLN A 102 30.19 -25.68 -19.31
CA GLN A 102 31.05 -26.20 -20.39
C GLN A 102 31.82 -25.12 -21.16
N VAL A 103 31.32 -23.88 -21.22
CA VAL A 103 31.94 -22.82 -22.04
C VAL A 103 33.28 -22.33 -21.47
N CYS A 104 33.49 -22.40 -20.15
CA CYS A 104 34.73 -21.92 -19.51
C CYS A 104 35.85 -22.98 -19.40
N ARG A 105 35.70 -24.18 -19.97
CA ARG A 105 36.62 -25.31 -19.69
C ARG A 105 37.55 -25.72 -20.82
N GLN A 106 37.57 -25.02 -21.96
CA GLN A 106 38.51 -25.29 -23.04
C GLN A 106 39.38 -24.07 -23.32
N SER A 107 40.49 -23.98 -22.60
CA SER A 107 41.71 -23.38 -23.13
C SER A 107 42.68 -24.51 -23.48
N VAL A 108 43.23 -24.48 -24.69
CA VAL A 108 44.67 -24.62 -25.00
C VAL A 108 44.86 -24.99 -26.49
N SER A 109 45.63 -24.13 -27.17
CA SER A 109 46.31 -24.31 -28.48
C SER A 109 45.45 -24.34 -29.75
N THR A 110 45.09 -23.17 -30.30
CA THR A 110 44.50 -23.12 -31.65
C THR A 110 44.86 -21.85 -32.42
N SER A 111 45.26 -22.02 -33.68
CA SER A 111 45.63 -20.98 -34.66
C SER A 111 44.63 -19.83 -34.73
N THR A 112 45.07 -18.64 -35.15
CA THR A 112 44.26 -17.41 -35.26
C THR A 112 42.92 -17.62 -35.99
N ALA A 113 42.88 -18.45 -37.04
CA ALA A 113 41.65 -18.80 -37.76
C ALA A 113 40.61 -19.54 -36.91
N VAL A 114 41.05 -20.38 -35.96
CA VAL A 114 40.16 -21.12 -35.05
C VAL A 114 39.67 -20.22 -33.92
N TYR A 115 40.48 -19.26 -33.47
CA TYR A 115 40.04 -18.23 -32.52
C TYR A 115 38.90 -17.36 -33.10
N TYR A 116 39.04 -16.87 -34.33
CA TYR A 116 37.96 -16.11 -34.98
C TYR A 116 36.70 -16.94 -35.18
N ARG A 117 36.82 -18.23 -35.52
CA ARG A 117 35.68 -19.15 -35.64
C ARG A 117 34.98 -19.36 -34.29
N GLN A 118 35.73 -19.58 -33.21
CA GLN A 118 35.19 -19.71 -31.85
C GLN A 118 34.48 -18.43 -31.39
N TYR A 119 35.07 -17.26 -31.64
CA TYR A 119 34.48 -15.97 -31.31
C TYR A 119 33.19 -15.71 -32.09
N LEU A 120 33.16 -16.06 -33.39
CA LEU A 120 31.97 -15.90 -34.22
C LEU A 120 30.83 -16.81 -33.74
N LEU A 121 31.14 -18.07 -33.38
CA LEU A 121 30.16 -19.00 -32.80
C LEU A 121 29.61 -18.50 -31.47
N TYR A 122 30.47 -18.03 -30.57
CA TYR A 122 30.04 -17.41 -29.31
C TYR A 122 29.14 -16.18 -29.54
N ARG A 123 29.48 -15.32 -30.51
CA ARG A 123 28.66 -14.16 -30.87
C ARG A 123 27.30 -14.56 -31.43
N LEU A 124 27.25 -15.61 -32.26
CA LEU A 124 26.01 -16.13 -32.82
C LEU A 124 25.13 -16.74 -31.73
N GLU A 125 25.70 -17.54 -30.83
CA GLU A 125 24.99 -18.10 -29.67
C GLU A 125 24.47 -17.02 -28.73
N LEU A 126 25.27 -15.99 -28.43
CA LEU A 126 24.86 -14.85 -27.61
C LEU A 126 23.72 -14.07 -28.29
N SER A 127 23.81 -13.85 -29.59
CA SER A 127 22.78 -13.15 -30.37
C SER A 127 21.48 -13.92 -30.41
N GLN A 128 21.53 -15.25 -30.59
CA GLN A 128 20.37 -16.13 -30.61
C GLN A 128 19.72 -16.22 -29.22
N ARG A 129 20.52 -16.41 -28.18
CA ARG A 129 20.06 -16.40 -26.79
C ARG A 129 19.41 -15.06 -26.43
N GLN A 130 19.99 -13.95 -26.87
CA GLN A 130 19.41 -12.61 -26.66
C GLN A 130 18.06 -12.45 -27.38
N SER A 131 17.91 -12.97 -28.61
CA SER A 131 16.62 -12.94 -29.31
C SER A 131 15.58 -13.82 -28.61
N ASP A 132 15.97 -14.99 -28.12
CA ASP A 132 15.09 -15.92 -27.42
C ASP A 132 14.57 -15.33 -26.11
N TYR A 133 15.45 -14.72 -25.30
CA TYR A 133 15.03 -14.00 -24.10
C TYR A 133 14.15 -12.79 -24.42
N ALA A 134 14.39 -12.08 -25.53
CA ALA A 134 13.52 -10.98 -25.94
C ALA A 134 12.08 -11.45 -26.25
N LEU A 135 11.91 -12.67 -26.79
CA LEU A 135 10.58 -13.26 -27.03
C LEU A 135 9.86 -13.59 -25.71
N VAL A 136 10.56 -14.20 -24.75
CA VAL A 136 10.02 -14.48 -23.40
C VAL A 136 9.59 -13.20 -22.70
N GLN A 137 10.45 -12.19 -22.68
CA GLN A 137 10.16 -10.91 -22.04
C GLN A 137 8.98 -10.19 -22.72
N ARG A 138 8.87 -10.28 -24.05
CA ARG A 138 7.72 -9.73 -24.78
C ARG A 138 6.42 -10.45 -24.45
N ALA A 139 6.43 -11.77 -24.35
CA ALA A 139 5.26 -12.56 -23.95
C ALA A 139 4.85 -12.26 -22.51
N ALA A 140 5.82 -12.23 -21.59
CA ALA A 140 5.62 -11.89 -20.19
C ALA A 140 5.04 -10.48 -20.02
N ALA A 141 5.60 -9.48 -20.72
CA ALA A 141 5.08 -8.12 -20.72
C ALA A 141 3.64 -8.05 -21.23
N LYS A 142 3.33 -8.77 -22.32
CA LYS A 142 1.97 -8.85 -22.88
C LYS A 142 0.98 -9.44 -21.87
N LEU A 143 1.37 -10.50 -21.15
CA LEU A 143 0.54 -11.08 -20.10
C LEU A 143 0.38 -10.12 -18.91
N HIS A 144 1.46 -9.47 -18.49
CA HIS A 144 1.43 -8.45 -17.44
C HIS A 144 0.44 -7.33 -17.77
N THR A 145 0.47 -6.80 -18.98
CA THR A 145 -0.50 -5.78 -19.41
C THR A 145 -1.93 -6.31 -19.35
N LYS A 146 -2.18 -7.55 -19.77
CA LYS A 146 -3.51 -8.17 -19.67
C LYS A 146 -3.97 -8.31 -18.21
N LEU A 147 -3.08 -8.75 -17.32
CA LEU A 147 -3.36 -8.87 -15.89
C LEU A 147 -3.69 -7.50 -15.29
N SER A 148 -2.89 -6.48 -15.58
CA SER A 148 -3.13 -5.11 -15.10
C SER A 148 -4.48 -4.59 -15.57
N VAL A 149 -4.84 -4.74 -16.85
CA VAL A 149 -6.15 -4.30 -17.37
C VAL A 149 -7.30 -5.08 -16.73
N ALA A 150 -7.14 -6.40 -16.57
CA ALA A 150 -8.15 -7.26 -15.96
C ALA A 150 -8.41 -6.95 -14.49
N SER A 151 -7.41 -6.49 -13.75
CA SER A 151 -7.58 -6.03 -12.36
C SER A 151 -8.02 -4.58 -12.25
N LEU A 152 -7.59 -3.72 -13.18
CA LEU A 152 -7.79 -2.27 -13.06
C LEU A 152 -9.27 -1.89 -13.16
N ILE A 153 -10.01 -2.46 -14.11
CA ILE A 153 -11.45 -2.18 -14.30
C ILE A 153 -12.27 -2.57 -13.04
N PRO A 154 -12.26 -3.83 -12.59
CA PRO A 154 -13.00 -4.21 -11.38
C PRO A 154 -12.43 -3.54 -10.13
N GLY A 155 -11.12 -3.38 -10.04
CA GLY A 155 -10.47 -2.74 -8.89
C GLY A 155 -10.88 -1.28 -8.70
N PHE A 156 -10.99 -0.51 -9.78
CA PHE A 156 -11.50 0.86 -9.71
C PHE A 156 -12.97 0.92 -9.34
N LEU A 157 -13.81 0.06 -9.95
CA LEU A 157 -15.24 0.01 -9.62
C LEU A 157 -15.44 -0.33 -8.14
N SER A 158 -14.78 -1.37 -7.65
CA SER A 158 -14.85 -1.77 -6.24
C SER A 158 -14.29 -0.69 -5.33
N PHE A 159 -13.19 -0.03 -5.69
CA PHE A 159 -12.63 1.07 -4.89
C PHE A 159 -13.60 2.25 -4.76
N ILE A 160 -14.29 2.65 -5.84
CA ILE A 160 -15.28 3.73 -5.80
C ILE A 160 -16.50 3.30 -4.97
N LEU A 161 -17.05 2.11 -5.21
CA LEU A 161 -18.25 1.63 -4.52
C LEU A 161 -18.01 1.45 -3.01
N LEU A 162 -16.91 0.79 -2.64
CA LEU A 162 -16.56 0.53 -1.24
C LEU A 162 -16.00 1.78 -0.56
N GLY A 163 -15.26 2.61 -1.31
CA GLY A 163 -14.70 3.86 -0.81
C GLY A 163 -15.76 4.94 -0.55
N SER A 164 -16.79 5.07 -1.40
CA SER A 164 -17.87 6.03 -1.17
C SER A 164 -18.81 5.62 -0.03
N ASN A 165 -18.99 4.32 0.18
CA ASN A 165 -19.80 3.75 1.26
C ASN A 165 -18.97 3.42 2.52
N CYS A 166 -17.75 3.96 2.63
CA CYS A 166 -16.86 3.64 3.75
C CYS A 166 -17.38 4.10 5.11
N ASP A 167 -18.27 5.10 5.13
CA ASP A 167 -18.88 5.64 6.35
C ASP A 167 -20.08 4.79 6.83
N THR A 168 -20.73 4.03 5.95
CA THR A 168 -21.89 3.17 6.30
C THR A 168 -21.49 1.73 6.58
N ILE A 169 -20.47 1.22 5.88
CA ILE A 169 -19.98 -0.17 6.02
C ILE A 169 -19.17 -0.37 7.33
N GLY A 170 -18.65 0.72 7.90
CA GLY A 170 -17.72 0.67 9.02
C GLY A 170 -16.26 0.49 8.57
N ARG A 171 -15.32 0.83 9.46
CA ARG A 171 -13.88 0.83 9.11
C ARG A 171 -13.25 -0.56 9.15
N ARG A 172 -13.74 -1.48 9.97
CA ARG A 172 -13.18 -2.82 10.11
C ARG A 172 -13.50 -3.73 8.91
N PRO A 173 -14.74 -3.82 8.40
CA PRO A 173 -15.02 -4.64 7.22
C PRO A 173 -14.25 -4.18 5.98
N LEU A 174 -14.06 -2.86 5.84
CA LEU A 174 -13.31 -2.25 4.75
C LEU A 174 -11.81 -2.60 4.75
N LEU A 175 -11.25 -2.93 5.93
CA LEU A 175 -9.89 -3.45 6.08
C LEU A 175 -9.81 -4.97 5.80
N ILE A 176 -10.82 -5.74 6.20
CA ILE A 176 -10.83 -7.20 6.06
C ILE A 176 -11.02 -7.62 4.60
N LEU A 177 -11.94 -6.97 3.89
CA LEU A 177 -12.33 -7.32 2.52
C LEU A 177 -11.14 -7.44 1.53
N PRO A 178 -10.22 -6.44 1.40
CA PRO A 178 -9.06 -6.57 0.52
C PRO A 178 -8.07 -7.67 0.95
N ILE A 179 -7.98 -7.98 2.25
CA ILE A 179 -7.11 -9.07 2.74
C ILE A 179 -7.70 -10.42 2.36
N VAL A 180 -9.02 -10.59 2.44
CA VAL A 180 -9.72 -11.77 1.94
C VAL A 180 -9.46 -11.95 0.44
N GLY A 181 -9.56 -10.86 -0.34
CA GLY A 181 -9.20 -10.86 -1.76
C GLY A 181 -7.77 -11.35 -2.01
N LYS A 182 -6.80 -10.87 -1.22
CA LYS A 182 -5.39 -11.34 -1.29
C LYS A 182 -5.25 -12.82 -0.98
N VAL A 183 -5.91 -13.34 0.06
CA VAL A 183 -5.85 -14.77 0.43
C VAL A 183 -6.41 -15.63 -0.69
N ILE A 184 -7.54 -15.25 -1.28
CA ILE A 184 -8.16 -15.95 -2.41
C ILE A 184 -7.21 -15.96 -3.60
N ARG A 185 -6.62 -14.81 -3.96
CA ARG A 185 -5.67 -14.70 -5.08
C ARG A 185 -4.46 -15.63 -4.92
N HIS A 186 -3.84 -15.62 -3.74
CA HIS A 186 -2.66 -16.45 -3.48
C HIS A 186 -2.99 -17.94 -3.48
N SER A 187 -4.17 -18.31 -2.96
CA SER A 187 -4.67 -19.68 -2.99
C SER A 187 -4.89 -20.15 -4.43
N LEU A 188 -5.55 -19.32 -5.26
CA LEU A 188 -5.76 -19.60 -6.68
C LEU A 188 -4.43 -19.67 -7.44
N MET A 189 -3.47 -18.77 -7.17
CA MET A 189 -2.14 -18.81 -7.77
C MET A 189 -1.41 -20.12 -7.46
N LEU A 190 -1.46 -20.61 -6.21
CA LEU A 190 -0.86 -21.90 -5.84
C LEU A 190 -1.51 -23.06 -6.59
N ILE A 191 -2.84 -23.04 -6.74
CA ILE A 191 -3.56 -24.06 -7.51
C ILE A 191 -3.14 -24.00 -8.99
N ILE A 192 -3.08 -22.81 -9.57
CA ILE A 192 -2.67 -22.57 -10.97
C ILE A 192 -1.27 -23.10 -11.23
N VAL A 193 -0.35 -22.82 -10.32
CA VAL A 193 1.02 -23.32 -10.36
C VAL A 193 1.07 -24.85 -10.22
N SER A 194 0.36 -25.41 -9.24
CA SER A 194 0.43 -26.85 -8.95
C SER A 194 -0.16 -27.75 -10.04
N ARG A 195 -1.12 -27.24 -10.81
CA ARG A 195 -1.83 -27.97 -11.87
C ARG A 195 -1.45 -27.48 -13.27
N ASP A 196 -0.46 -26.59 -13.40
CA ASP A 196 -0.03 -25.97 -14.65
C ASP A 196 -1.21 -25.41 -15.49
N LEU A 197 -2.21 -24.78 -14.85
CA LEU A 197 -3.42 -24.27 -15.51
C LEU A 197 -3.10 -23.15 -16.52
N SER A 198 -3.99 -22.96 -17.50
CA SER A 198 -3.90 -21.91 -18.53
C SER A 198 -3.80 -20.49 -17.97
N ASP A 199 -3.15 -19.60 -18.72
CA ASP A 199 -2.96 -18.19 -18.39
C ASP A 199 -4.28 -17.46 -18.13
N THR A 200 -5.39 -17.92 -18.72
CA THR A 200 -6.73 -17.35 -18.49
C THR A 200 -7.15 -17.40 -17.02
N TRP A 201 -6.77 -18.44 -16.28
CA TRP A 201 -7.07 -18.55 -14.86
C TRP A 201 -6.31 -17.53 -14.02
N LEU A 202 -5.13 -17.08 -14.47
CA LEU A 202 -4.40 -15.99 -13.82
C LEU A 202 -5.15 -14.67 -13.94
N LEU A 203 -5.77 -14.40 -15.11
CA LEU A 203 -6.60 -13.21 -15.29
C LEU A 203 -7.81 -13.26 -14.37
N VAL A 204 -8.49 -14.41 -14.29
CA VAL A 204 -9.66 -14.60 -13.44
C VAL A 204 -9.30 -14.41 -11.96
N ALA A 205 -8.21 -15.01 -11.48
CA ALA A 205 -7.76 -14.86 -10.09
C ALA A 205 -7.46 -13.39 -9.72
N ASN A 206 -6.80 -12.66 -10.61
CA ASN A 206 -6.48 -11.24 -10.44
C ASN A 206 -7.73 -10.34 -10.54
N ALA A 207 -8.69 -10.68 -11.40
CA ALA A 207 -9.96 -9.95 -11.50
C ALA A 207 -10.82 -10.16 -10.25
N ILE A 208 -10.88 -11.39 -9.71
CA ILE A 208 -11.60 -11.71 -8.47
C ILE A 208 -11.02 -10.92 -7.31
N GLU A 209 -9.71 -10.95 -7.10
CA GLU A 209 -9.06 -10.16 -6.04
C GLU A 209 -9.38 -8.68 -6.14
N ALA A 210 -9.23 -8.11 -7.33
CA ALA A 210 -9.52 -6.70 -7.57
C ALA A 210 -10.99 -6.35 -7.33
N SER A 211 -11.91 -7.25 -7.68
CA SER A 211 -13.35 -7.05 -7.45
C SER A 211 -13.74 -7.09 -5.97
N ILE A 212 -13.06 -7.92 -5.18
CA ILE A 212 -13.32 -8.04 -3.73
C ILE A 212 -12.76 -6.84 -2.99
N GLY A 213 -11.53 -6.42 -3.30
CA GLY A 213 -10.97 -5.25 -2.68
C GLY A 213 -9.57 -4.92 -3.18
N SER A 214 -9.41 -3.69 -3.65
CA SER A 214 -8.10 -3.17 -4.05
C SER A 214 -7.20 -2.99 -2.83
N SER A 215 -5.89 -3.18 -3.01
CA SER A 215 -4.89 -2.82 -1.98
C SER A 215 -4.97 -1.33 -1.58
N GLY A 216 -5.51 -0.49 -2.46
CA GLY A 216 -5.82 0.91 -2.14
C GLY A 216 -6.85 1.07 -1.02
N LEU A 217 -7.80 0.14 -0.86
CA LEU A 217 -8.80 0.19 0.21
C LEU A 217 -8.16 -0.01 1.59
N VAL A 218 -7.12 -0.83 1.70
CA VAL A 218 -6.38 -0.99 2.97
C VAL A 218 -5.76 0.33 3.38
N LEU A 219 -5.13 1.03 2.44
CA LEU A 219 -4.50 2.32 2.68
C LEU A 219 -5.54 3.39 3.05
N LEU A 220 -6.62 3.48 2.27
CA LEU A 220 -7.74 4.39 2.52
C LEU A 220 -8.34 4.17 3.91
N SER A 221 -8.66 2.92 4.24
CA SER A 221 -9.27 2.55 5.53
C SER A 221 -8.33 2.79 6.70
N SER A 222 -7.03 2.56 6.52
CA SER A 222 -6.01 2.81 7.54
C SER A 222 -5.86 4.30 7.83
N PHE A 223 -5.84 5.14 6.79
CA PHE A 223 -5.79 6.58 6.97
C PHE A 223 -7.08 7.14 7.56
N ALA A 224 -8.24 6.62 7.16
CA ALA A 224 -9.51 6.99 7.77
C ALA A 224 -9.55 6.62 9.26
N TYR A 225 -9.06 5.43 9.62
CA TYR A 225 -8.92 5.00 11.02
C TYR A 225 -8.00 5.94 11.82
N ILE A 226 -6.84 6.31 11.26
CA ILE A 226 -5.91 7.25 11.91
C ILE A 226 -6.57 8.62 12.09
N THR A 227 -7.32 9.12 11.11
CA THR A 227 -8.02 10.42 11.24
C THR A 227 -9.12 10.39 12.29
N ASP A 228 -9.80 9.25 12.44
CA ASP A 228 -10.84 9.05 13.46
C ASP A 228 -10.21 9.01 14.87
N CYS A 229 -8.98 8.48 15.00
CA CYS A 229 -8.29 8.32 16.28
C CYS A 229 -7.42 9.53 16.71
N THR A 230 -7.13 10.49 15.81
CA THR A 230 -6.14 11.56 16.07
C THR A 230 -6.66 12.96 15.79
N VAL A 231 -6.22 13.93 16.59
CA VAL A 231 -6.62 15.35 16.52
C VAL A 231 -5.40 16.28 16.40
N GLY A 232 -5.56 17.40 15.70
CA GLY A 232 -4.56 18.48 15.63
C GLY A 232 -3.17 18.04 15.12
N SER A 233 -2.11 18.48 15.82
CA SER A 233 -0.71 18.20 15.45
C SER A 233 -0.29 16.72 15.58
N LEU A 234 -1.00 15.93 16.40
CA LEU A 234 -0.78 14.49 16.53
C LEU A 234 -1.16 13.75 15.25
N ARG A 235 -2.18 14.23 14.52
CA ARG A 235 -2.61 13.66 13.24
C ARG A 235 -1.48 13.69 12.22
N THR A 236 -0.87 14.86 12.01
CA THR A 236 0.23 15.02 11.07
C THR A 236 1.41 14.09 11.40
N ARG A 237 1.75 13.96 12.68
CA ARG A 237 2.80 13.03 13.13
C ARG A 237 2.45 11.57 12.85
N ALA A 238 1.22 11.15 13.15
CA ALA A 238 0.75 9.78 12.89
C ALA A 238 0.77 9.44 11.39
N PHE A 239 0.35 10.37 10.52
CA PHE A 239 0.45 10.23 9.07
C PHE A 239 1.90 10.06 8.60
N LEU A 240 2.80 10.95 9.05
CA LEU A 240 4.22 10.89 8.68
C LEU A 240 4.88 9.57 9.10
N ILE A 241 4.60 9.09 10.31
CA ILE A 241 5.12 7.80 10.80
C ILE A 241 4.56 6.65 9.97
N THR A 242 3.25 6.65 9.73
CA THR A 242 2.57 5.58 8.97
C THR A 242 3.06 5.52 7.53
N GLU A 243 3.17 6.66 6.86
CA GLU A 243 3.63 6.74 5.48
C GLU A 243 5.12 6.39 5.36
N GLY A 244 5.96 6.92 6.26
CA GLY A 244 7.40 6.63 6.30
C GLY A 244 7.68 5.15 6.53
N THR A 245 7.01 4.52 7.50
CA THR A 245 7.17 3.08 7.75
C THR A 245 6.63 2.23 6.60
N ALA A 246 5.50 2.60 6.00
CA ALA A 246 4.98 1.92 4.81
C ALA A 246 5.95 2.00 3.62
N PHE A 247 6.63 3.14 3.41
CA PHE A 247 7.61 3.27 2.35
C PHE A 247 8.83 2.37 2.56
N LEU A 248 9.39 2.36 3.77
CA LEU A 248 10.55 1.54 4.11
C LEU A 248 10.27 0.04 3.92
N ILE A 249 9.08 -0.42 4.32
CA ILE A 249 8.72 -1.84 4.24
C ILE A 249 8.51 -2.33 2.81
N ARG A 250 8.17 -1.46 1.85
CA ARG A 250 8.08 -1.85 0.43
C ARG A 250 9.41 -2.30 -0.16
N VAL A 251 10.53 -1.81 0.35
CA VAL A 251 11.86 -2.09 -0.20
C VAL A 251 12.34 -3.50 0.17
N VAL A 252 12.02 -3.95 1.39
CA VAL A 252 12.46 -5.24 1.95
C VAL A 252 12.13 -6.45 1.07
N PRO A 253 10.87 -6.69 0.65
CA PRO A 253 10.53 -7.87 -0.14
C PRO A 253 11.17 -7.86 -1.52
N VAL A 254 11.33 -6.67 -2.14
CA VAL A 254 11.94 -6.56 -3.48
C VAL A 254 13.39 -7.06 -3.48
N LEU A 255 14.16 -6.75 -2.44
CA LEU A 255 15.54 -7.22 -2.28
C LEU A 255 15.58 -8.69 -1.84
N ALA A 256 14.78 -9.07 -0.85
CA ALA A 256 14.81 -10.41 -0.27
C ALA A 256 14.36 -11.50 -1.25
N ILE A 257 13.24 -11.27 -1.95
CA ILE A 257 12.66 -12.24 -2.88
C ILE A 257 13.57 -12.46 -4.08
N GLY A 258 14.24 -11.41 -4.56
CA GLY A 258 15.21 -11.53 -5.67
C GLY A 258 16.38 -12.47 -5.34
N ILE A 259 16.86 -12.46 -4.09
CA ILE A 259 17.87 -13.42 -3.63
C ILE A 259 17.25 -14.82 -3.48
N TRP A 260 16.05 -14.90 -2.91
CA TRP A 260 15.35 -16.16 -2.66
C TRP A 260 15.09 -16.94 -3.95
N LEU A 261 14.62 -16.26 -4.99
CA LEU A 261 14.30 -16.84 -6.29
C LEU A 261 15.51 -17.46 -7.01
N ARG A 262 16.74 -17.05 -6.66
CA ARG A 262 17.97 -17.66 -7.21
C ARG A 262 18.22 -19.07 -6.70
N PHE A 263 17.76 -19.38 -5.49
CA PHE A 263 18.05 -20.66 -4.81
C PHE A 263 16.84 -21.58 -4.74
N TYR A 264 15.62 -21.04 -4.73
CA TYR A 264 14.39 -21.80 -4.51
C TYR A 264 13.42 -21.69 -5.69
N LEU A 265 12.54 -22.67 -5.81
CA LEU A 265 11.41 -22.64 -6.75
C LEU A 265 10.39 -21.59 -6.29
N TYR A 266 9.75 -20.92 -7.25
CA TYR A 266 8.74 -19.87 -7.06
C TYR A 266 7.52 -20.29 -6.21
N ILE A 267 7.32 -21.59 -6.00
CA ILE A 267 6.27 -22.15 -5.12
C ILE A 267 6.49 -21.74 -3.66
N VAL A 268 7.74 -21.74 -3.17
CA VAL A 268 8.05 -21.45 -1.76
C VAL A 268 7.71 -20.00 -1.40
N PRO A 269 8.20 -18.97 -2.13
CA PRO A 269 7.79 -17.58 -1.88
C PRO A 269 6.27 -17.38 -1.93
N LEU A 270 5.59 -18.05 -2.86
CA LEU A 270 4.15 -17.94 -3.00
C LEU A 270 3.39 -18.50 -1.78
N SER A 271 3.82 -19.65 -1.24
CA SER A 271 3.27 -20.21 0.01
C SER A 271 3.52 -19.32 1.23
N VAL A 272 4.68 -18.66 1.29
CA VAL A 272 5.02 -17.73 2.38
C VAL A 272 4.12 -16.50 2.30
N CYS A 273 3.91 -15.93 1.12
CA CYS A 273 2.97 -14.81 0.93
C CYS A 273 1.52 -15.18 1.28
N LEU A 274 1.08 -16.40 0.95
CA LEU A 274 -0.22 -16.90 1.43
C LEU A 274 -0.27 -16.94 2.96
N GLY A 275 0.75 -17.51 3.61
CA GLY A 275 0.85 -17.57 5.07
C GLY A 275 0.79 -16.19 5.73
N ILE A 276 1.54 -15.23 5.22
CA ILE A 276 1.53 -13.84 5.73
C ILE A 276 0.13 -13.21 5.50
N SER A 277 -0.51 -13.47 4.37
CA SER A 277 -1.87 -12.98 4.09
C SER A 277 -2.90 -13.54 5.06
N VAL A 278 -2.80 -14.82 5.41
CA VAL A 278 -3.66 -15.47 6.42
C VAL A 278 -3.39 -14.89 7.81
N ILE A 279 -2.14 -14.66 8.19
CA ILE A 279 -1.80 -14.01 9.46
C ILE A 279 -2.38 -12.59 9.51
N ALA A 280 -2.28 -11.83 8.41
CA ALA A 280 -2.89 -10.51 8.31
C ALA A 280 -4.43 -10.58 8.45
N LEU A 281 -5.07 -11.60 7.87
CA LEU A 281 -6.51 -11.82 8.00
C LEU A 281 -6.90 -12.12 9.45
N LEU A 282 -6.18 -13.03 10.11
CA LEU A 282 -6.41 -13.36 11.52
C LEU A 282 -6.21 -12.14 12.41
N TYR A 283 -5.18 -11.33 12.15
CA TYR A 283 -4.96 -10.07 12.87
C TYR A 283 -6.14 -9.11 12.67
N ALA A 284 -6.61 -8.92 11.44
CA ALA A 284 -7.76 -8.07 11.16
C ALA A 284 -9.05 -8.56 11.84
N LEU A 285 -9.22 -9.88 11.97
CA LEU A 285 -10.40 -10.47 12.61
C LEU A 285 -10.35 -10.36 14.13
N PHE A 286 -9.22 -10.65 14.77
CA PHE A 286 -9.15 -10.74 16.25
C PHE A 286 -8.69 -9.46 16.94
N VAL A 287 -7.87 -8.65 16.29
CA VAL A 287 -7.17 -7.53 16.95
C VAL A 287 -7.76 -6.17 16.54
N GLN A 288 -8.28 -6.03 15.32
CA GLN A 288 -8.73 -4.74 14.81
C GLN A 288 -10.12 -4.35 15.38
N PRO A 289 -10.20 -3.27 16.18
CA PRO A 289 -11.48 -2.79 16.70
C PRO A 289 -12.24 -1.99 15.62
N GLU A 290 -13.57 -1.94 15.75
CA GLU A 290 -14.40 -0.95 15.06
C GLU A 290 -14.06 0.45 15.59
N SER A 291 -13.82 1.42 14.71
CA SER A 291 -13.58 2.82 15.11
C SER A 291 -14.84 3.68 15.15
N VAL A 292 -15.96 3.14 14.67
CA VAL A 292 -17.26 3.80 14.69
C VAL A 292 -18.18 2.91 15.50
N GLU A 293 -18.71 3.43 16.61
CA GLU A 293 -19.82 2.77 17.29
C GLU A 293 -21.00 2.75 16.31
N SER A 294 -21.46 1.54 15.98
CA SER A 294 -22.75 1.36 15.32
C SER A 294 -23.83 1.89 16.27
N VAL A 295 -24.41 3.03 15.91
CA VAL A 295 -25.61 3.58 16.56
C VAL A 295 -26.74 2.55 16.48
#